data_AF-A0A9Q0NN56-F1
#
_entry.id   AF-A0A9Q0NN56-F1
#
_cell.length_a   1.000
_cell.length_b   1.000
_cell.length_c   1.000
_cell.angle_alpha   90.00
_cell.angle_beta   90.00
_cell.angle_gamma   90.00
#
_symmetry.space_group_name_H-M   'P 1'
#
loop_
_entity.id
_entity.type
_entity.pdbx_description
1 polymer ?
#
loop_
_entity_poly.entity_id
_entity_poly.type
_entity_poly.pdbx_seq_one_letter_code
_entity_poly.pdbx_strand_id
1 'polypeptide(L)'
;MIGGYAQHGEANDALELFSWMFKQDGLVKPNSFTISCALIACARLAALRLGRQIHAYIFRNHFDSAFLYVANCLIDMYAKSGDIDVARFVFDNLKQKNFVSWTSIMTGYGMHGRGEEALEVFEEMRRLGEHAAKQLLELNSENDGSYTLLSNIYANARRWKDVARVRSLMKNIGIRKRPGCSWVQGKKGTTTFYVADKTHPQSKQIYEILRVLIQRIKVLGYVPETSFALHDVDDEEKDDLLFEHSEKLALAYGILISAPGAPHPNHQELACLWGLPQCHYLHIHDH
;
A
#
# COMPACT_ATOMS: atom_id res chain seq x y z
N MET A 1 -10.90 28.79 -10.79
CA MET A 1 -11.60 28.84 -12.09
C MET A 1 -10.99 27.87 -13.09
N ILE A 2 -9.76 28.10 -13.61
CA ILE A 2 -9.08 27.18 -14.56
C ILE A 2 -8.99 25.73 -14.01
N GLY A 3 -8.63 25.56 -12.74
CA GLY A 3 -8.60 24.23 -12.12
C GLY A 3 -9.96 23.54 -11.99
N GLY A 4 -11.06 24.30 -11.86
CA GLY A 4 -12.41 23.74 -11.82
C GLY A 4 -12.82 23.19 -13.20
N TYR A 5 -12.60 23.97 -14.26
CA TYR A 5 -12.85 23.53 -15.64
C TYR A 5 -11.97 22.34 -16.03
N ALA A 6 -10.68 22.40 -15.68
CA ALA A 6 -9.74 21.31 -15.93
C ALA A 6 -10.09 20.02 -15.19
N GLN A 7 -10.83 20.06 -14.08
CA GLN A 7 -11.26 18.88 -13.32
C GLN A 7 -12.60 18.32 -13.81
N HIS A 8 -13.56 19.17 -14.22
CA HIS A 8 -14.93 18.77 -14.58
C HIS A 8 -15.17 18.40 -16.05
N GLY A 9 -14.12 18.29 -16.87
CA GLY A 9 -14.24 17.79 -18.25
C GLY A 9 -14.33 18.87 -19.31
N GLU A 10 -14.38 20.13 -18.89
CA GLU A 10 -14.33 21.34 -19.73
C GLU A 10 -12.87 21.73 -20.01
N ALA A 11 -12.13 20.80 -20.60
CA ALA A 11 -10.70 20.98 -20.86
C ALA A 11 -10.43 22.09 -21.88
N ASN A 12 -11.32 22.31 -22.86
CA ASN A 12 -11.19 23.41 -23.82
C ASN A 12 -11.30 24.77 -23.14
N ASP A 13 -12.32 24.98 -22.31
CA ASP A 13 -12.55 26.24 -21.58
C ASP A 13 -11.38 26.55 -20.64
N ALA A 14 -10.80 25.53 -19.99
CA ALA A 14 -9.60 25.68 -19.19
C ALA A 14 -8.41 26.22 -20.01
N LEU A 15 -8.23 25.73 -21.25
CA LEU A 15 -7.15 26.18 -22.14
C LEU A 15 -7.42 27.55 -22.76
N GLU A 16 -8.67 27.89 -23.04
CA GLU A 16 -9.06 29.23 -23.50
C GLU A 16 -8.77 30.28 -22.44
N LEU A 17 -9.17 30.03 -21.20
CA LEU A 17 -8.86 30.90 -20.06
C LEU A 17 -7.34 31.01 -19.84
N PHE A 18 -6.61 29.89 -19.98
CA PHE A 18 -5.15 29.90 -19.90
C PHE A 18 -4.51 30.75 -21.00
N SER A 19 -4.99 30.65 -22.25
CA SER A 19 -4.53 31.48 -23.38
C SER A 19 -4.84 32.95 -23.14
N TRP A 20 -6.00 33.26 -22.57
CA TRP A 20 -6.41 34.63 -22.29
C TRP A 20 -5.47 35.34 -21.29
N MET A 21 -4.88 34.61 -20.33
CA MET A 21 -3.88 35.17 -19.41
C MET A 21 -2.65 35.76 -20.12
N PHE A 22 -2.28 35.21 -21.27
CA PHE A 22 -1.15 35.72 -22.07
C PHE A 22 -1.53 36.89 -22.98
N LYS A 23 -2.82 37.09 -23.27
CA LYS A 23 -3.32 38.18 -24.13
C LYS A 23 -3.49 39.52 -23.40
N GLN A 24 -3.48 39.52 -22.07
CA GLN A 24 -3.71 40.70 -21.22
C GLN A 24 -2.41 41.43 -20.83
N ASP A 25 -1.50 41.67 -21.78
CA ASP A 25 -0.23 42.41 -21.62
C ASP A 25 0.62 42.04 -20.37
N GLY A 26 0.53 40.77 -19.92
CA GLY A 26 1.35 40.26 -18.82
C GLY A 26 0.92 40.71 -17.41
N LEU A 27 -0.29 41.29 -17.25
CA LEU A 27 -0.80 41.71 -15.93
C LEU A 27 -0.99 40.52 -14.96
N VAL A 28 -1.28 39.33 -15.49
CA VAL A 28 -1.47 38.10 -14.72
C VAL A 28 -0.58 36.99 -15.27
N LYS A 29 0.49 36.66 -14.56
CA LYS A 29 1.39 35.56 -14.94
C LYS A 29 0.84 34.21 -14.42
N PRO A 30 0.81 33.15 -15.24
CA PRO A 30 0.49 31.82 -14.75
C PRO A 30 1.47 31.39 -13.66
N ASN A 31 0.93 30.91 -12.55
CA ASN A 31 1.72 30.23 -11.52
C ASN A 31 1.76 28.72 -11.79
N SER A 32 2.48 27.97 -10.96
CA SER A 32 2.62 26.51 -11.09
C SER A 32 1.28 25.77 -11.08
N PHE A 33 0.32 26.21 -10.27
CA PHE A 33 -1.01 25.62 -10.21
C PHE A 33 -1.77 25.80 -11.53
N THR A 34 -1.78 27.03 -12.05
CA THR A 34 -2.41 27.34 -13.35
C THR A 34 -1.80 26.52 -14.49
N ILE A 35 -0.48 26.42 -14.52
CA ILE A 35 0.25 25.61 -15.50
C ILE A 35 -0.15 24.13 -15.41
N SER A 36 -0.23 23.60 -14.19
CA SER A 36 -0.59 22.20 -13.97
C SER A 36 -2.01 21.90 -14.45
N CYS A 37 -2.95 22.82 -14.21
CA CYS A 37 -4.31 22.69 -14.71
C CYS A 37 -4.35 22.69 -16.25
N ALA A 38 -3.57 23.57 -16.89
CA ALA A 38 -3.47 23.62 -18.34
C ALA A 38 -2.84 22.33 -18.92
N LEU A 39 -1.82 21.76 -18.26
CA LEU A 39 -1.24 20.48 -18.65
C LEU A 39 -2.23 19.32 -18.50
N ILE A 40 -3.02 19.28 -17.43
CA ILE A 40 -4.09 18.29 -17.23
C ILE A 40 -5.13 18.39 -18.36
N ALA A 41 -5.54 19.61 -18.72
CA ALA A 41 -6.45 19.83 -19.84
C ALA A 41 -5.82 19.36 -21.18
N CYS A 42 -4.53 19.64 -21.41
CA CYS A 42 -3.82 19.13 -22.58
C CYS A 42 -3.79 17.60 -22.63
N ALA A 43 -3.54 16.95 -21.49
CA ALA A 43 -3.51 15.50 -21.38
C ALA A 43 -4.87 14.87 -21.72
N ARG A 44 -5.97 15.49 -21.29
CA ARG A 44 -7.34 15.04 -21.58
C ARG A 44 -7.73 15.19 -23.06
N LEU A 45 -7.22 16.23 -23.72
CA LEU A 45 -7.52 16.54 -25.12
C LEU A 45 -6.49 15.97 -26.10
N ALA A 46 -5.48 15.24 -25.61
CA ALA A 46 -4.30 14.83 -26.38
C ALA A 46 -3.65 16.01 -27.13
N ALA A 47 -3.64 17.20 -26.53
CA ALA A 47 -3.21 18.45 -27.17
C ALA A 47 -1.67 18.62 -27.11
N LEU A 48 -0.93 17.72 -27.76
CA LEU A 48 0.54 17.64 -27.70
C LEU A 48 1.23 18.95 -28.05
N ARG A 49 0.77 19.65 -29.09
CA ARG A 49 1.37 20.91 -29.55
C ARG A 49 1.33 21.98 -28.47
N LEU A 50 0.19 22.13 -27.80
CA LEU A 50 0.04 23.11 -26.72
C LEU A 50 0.83 22.69 -25.49
N GLY A 51 0.81 21.40 -25.14
CA GLY A 51 1.64 20.84 -24.08
C GLY A 51 3.12 21.16 -24.24
N ARG A 52 3.67 21.03 -25.47
CA ARG A 52 5.06 21.41 -25.80
C ARG A 52 5.32 22.92 -25.62
N GLN A 53 4.36 23.78 -25.99
CA GLN A 53 4.49 25.22 -25.78
C GLN A 53 4.52 25.57 -24.28
N ILE A 54 3.67 24.92 -23.48
CA ILE A 54 3.64 25.09 -22.03
C ILE A 54 4.95 24.57 -21.41
N HIS A 55 5.47 23.43 -21.85
CA HIS A 55 6.75 22.90 -21.39
C HIS A 55 7.90 23.88 -21.68
N ALA A 56 7.96 24.45 -22.89
CA ALA A 56 8.96 25.48 -23.22
C ALA A 56 8.80 26.75 -22.36
N TYR A 57 7.57 27.15 -22.04
CA TYR A 57 7.30 28.26 -21.13
C TYR A 57 7.79 27.97 -19.71
N ILE A 58 7.56 26.76 -19.18
CA ILE A 58 8.05 26.32 -17.86
C ILE A 58 9.57 26.42 -17.81
N PHE A 59 10.26 25.89 -18.82
CA PHE A 59 11.72 25.90 -18.90
C PHE A 59 12.30 27.32 -18.91
N ARG A 60 11.68 28.23 -19.68
CA ARG A 60 12.11 29.64 -19.79
C ARG A 60 11.92 30.46 -18.52
N ASN A 61 11.00 30.08 -17.64
CA ASN A 61 10.60 30.87 -16.48
C ASN A 61 11.05 30.26 -15.14
N HIS A 62 11.89 29.22 -15.15
CA HIS A 62 12.51 28.63 -13.95
C HIS A 62 11.51 28.34 -12.82
N PHE A 63 10.47 27.55 -13.09
CA PHE A 63 9.48 27.18 -12.07
C PHE A 63 10.07 26.22 -11.03
N ASP A 64 10.74 26.77 -10.01
CA ASP A 64 11.53 26.00 -9.04
C ASP A 64 10.73 25.47 -7.83
N SER A 65 9.77 26.23 -7.30
CA SER A 65 9.11 25.91 -6.01
C SER A 65 8.03 24.81 -6.08
N ALA A 66 7.59 24.43 -7.29
CA ALA A 66 6.58 23.38 -7.51
C ALA A 66 6.97 22.44 -8.67
N PHE A 67 8.26 22.34 -8.96
CA PHE A 67 8.79 21.63 -10.11
C PHE A 67 8.30 20.17 -10.18
N LEU A 68 8.28 19.45 -9.05
CA LEU A 68 7.86 18.04 -9.03
C LEU A 68 6.40 17.84 -9.45
N TYR A 69 5.49 18.69 -8.96
CA TYR A 69 4.06 18.58 -9.31
C TYR A 69 3.84 18.90 -10.80
N VAL A 70 4.43 19.99 -11.29
CA VAL A 70 4.35 20.39 -12.70
C VAL A 70 4.98 19.33 -13.61
N ALA A 71 6.12 18.75 -13.21
CA ALA A 71 6.79 17.68 -13.95
C ALA A 71 5.95 16.40 -14.00
N ASN A 72 5.26 16.03 -12.92
CA ASN A 72 4.31 14.91 -12.95
C ASN A 72 3.16 15.18 -13.94
N CYS A 73 2.64 16.41 -14.00
CA CYS A 73 1.67 16.79 -15.02
C CYS A 73 2.25 16.75 -16.45
N LEU A 74 3.53 17.08 -16.64
CA LEU A 74 4.20 16.96 -17.94
C LEU A 74 4.33 15.48 -18.35
N ILE A 75 4.74 14.59 -17.45
CA ILE A 75 4.83 13.14 -17.71
C ILE A 75 3.46 12.61 -18.16
N ASP A 76 2.40 12.91 -17.40
CA ASP A 76 1.04 12.48 -17.73
C ASP A 76 0.56 13.05 -19.08
N MET A 77 0.83 14.34 -19.33
CA MET A 77 0.44 15.01 -20.58
C MET A 77 1.14 14.40 -21.79
N TYR A 78 2.46 14.20 -21.74
CA TYR A 78 3.20 13.61 -22.85
C TYR A 78 2.79 12.15 -23.10
N ALA A 79 2.65 11.36 -22.04
CA ALA A 79 2.21 9.98 -22.15
C ALA A 79 0.83 9.87 -22.80
N LYS A 80 -0.16 10.65 -22.34
CA LYS A 80 -1.54 10.62 -22.90
C LYS A 80 -1.65 11.26 -24.28
N SER A 81 -0.76 12.19 -24.63
CA SER A 81 -0.77 12.87 -25.92
C SER A 81 0.06 12.17 -27.01
N GLY A 82 0.52 10.94 -26.76
CA GLY A 82 1.14 10.10 -27.78
C GLY A 82 2.67 10.16 -27.85
N ASP A 83 3.35 10.80 -26.89
CA ASP A 83 4.81 11.00 -26.93
C ASP A 83 5.48 10.48 -25.65
N ILE A 84 5.45 9.15 -25.49
CA ILE A 84 5.96 8.46 -24.30
C ILE A 84 7.47 8.63 -24.09
N ASP A 85 8.23 8.80 -25.17
CA ASP A 85 9.69 8.97 -25.09
C ASP A 85 10.05 10.32 -24.44
N VAL A 86 9.31 11.39 -24.74
CA VAL A 86 9.48 12.67 -24.03
C VAL A 86 8.98 12.59 -22.59
N ALA A 87 7.92 11.83 -22.31
CA ALA A 87 7.48 11.58 -20.93
C ALA A 87 8.59 10.90 -20.11
N ARG A 88 9.27 9.89 -20.70
CA ARG A 88 10.43 9.24 -20.09
C ARG A 88 11.59 10.22 -19.88
N PHE A 89 11.87 11.08 -20.85
CA PHE A 89 12.90 12.12 -20.70
C PHE A 89 12.63 13.06 -19.51
N VAL A 90 11.38 13.54 -19.36
CA VAL A 90 11.01 14.38 -18.22
C VAL A 90 11.17 13.61 -16.91
N PHE A 91 10.72 12.36 -16.87
CA PHE A 91 10.88 11.48 -15.71
C PHE A 91 12.34 11.30 -15.30
N ASP A 92 13.25 11.05 -16.24
CA ASP A 92 14.68 10.83 -15.94
C ASP A 92 15.34 12.05 -15.34
N ASN A 93 14.99 13.24 -15.83
CA ASN A 93 15.55 14.51 -15.38
C ASN A 93 15.01 14.97 -14.01
N LEU A 94 14.04 14.26 -13.42
CA LEU A 94 13.61 14.52 -12.05
C LEU A 94 14.69 14.13 -11.04
N LYS A 95 15.20 15.12 -10.29
CA LYS A 95 16.13 14.92 -9.15
C LYS A 95 15.50 14.09 -8.02
N GLN A 96 14.21 14.29 -7.78
CA GLN A 96 13.41 13.53 -6.82
C GLN A 96 12.18 13.01 -7.53
N LYS A 97 11.89 11.73 -7.36
CA LYS A 97 10.74 11.04 -7.96
C LYS A 97 9.85 10.55 -6.81
N ASN A 98 8.55 10.82 -6.88
CA ASN A 98 7.60 10.31 -5.89
C ASN A 98 6.73 9.21 -6.51
N PHE A 99 5.83 8.63 -5.71
CA PHE A 99 4.91 7.59 -6.15
C PHE A 99 4.14 7.97 -7.43
N VAL A 100 3.71 9.23 -7.54
CA VAL A 100 3.00 9.73 -8.73
C VAL A 100 3.93 9.71 -9.96
N SER A 101 5.18 10.16 -9.84
CA SER A 101 6.15 10.12 -10.96
C SER A 101 6.32 8.70 -11.51
N TRP A 102 6.54 7.72 -10.63
CA TRP A 102 6.74 6.30 -11.01
C TRP A 102 5.49 5.69 -11.64
N THR A 103 4.33 5.90 -11.03
CA THR A 103 3.07 5.33 -11.52
C THR A 103 2.60 5.98 -12.81
N SER A 104 2.79 7.28 -12.99
CA SER A 104 2.46 7.98 -14.24
C SER A 104 3.26 7.44 -15.43
N ILE A 105 4.57 7.23 -15.29
CA ILE A 105 5.38 6.72 -16.41
C ILE A 105 5.08 5.23 -16.71
N MET A 106 4.88 4.39 -15.68
CA MET A 106 4.50 2.99 -15.88
C MET A 106 3.13 2.86 -16.57
N THR A 107 2.15 3.67 -16.13
CA THR A 107 0.83 3.73 -16.77
C THR A 107 0.95 4.21 -18.22
N GLY A 108 1.78 5.22 -18.46
CA GLY A 108 2.09 5.71 -19.81
C GLY A 108 2.63 4.60 -20.71
N TYR A 109 3.64 3.86 -20.27
CA TYR A 109 4.16 2.72 -21.03
C TYR A 109 3.09 1.66 -21.31
N GLY A 110 2.25 1.34 -20.31
CA GLY A 110 1.11 0.43 -20.49
C GLY A 110 0.12 0.88 -21.57
N MET A 111 -0.22 2.18 -21.61
CA MET A 111 -1.10 2.77 -22.64
C MET A 111 -0.51 2.67 -24.05
N HIS A 112 0.82 2.60 -24.17
CA HIS A 112 1.57 2.55 -25.42
C HIS A 112 1.97 1.12 -25.83
N GLY A 113 1.53 0.09 -25.09
CA GLY A 113 1.90 -1.30 -25.35
C GLY A 113 3.37 -1.64 -25.06
N ARG A 114 4.07 -0.77 -24.34
CA ARG A 114 5.50 -0.87 -23.98
C ARG A 114 5.69 -1.54 -22.62
N GLY A 115 5.19 -2.78 -22.53
CA GLY A 115 5.12 -3.53 -21.27
C GLY A 115 6.49 -3.84 -20.67
N GLU A 116 7.49 -4.09 -21.51
CA GLU A 116 8.86 -4.36 -21.05
C GLU A 116 9.45 -3.13 -20.36
N GLU A 117 9.33 -1.94 -20.95
CA GLU A 117 9.81 -0.70 -20.32
C GLU A 117 9.07 -0.36 -19.03
N ALA A 118 7.77 -0.68 -18.94
CA ALA A 118 7.01 -0.54 -17.69
C ALA A 118 7.59 -1.44 -16.57
N LEU A 119 7.97 -2.68 -16.90
CA LEU A 119 8.59 -3.61 -15.96
C LEU A 119 9.99 -3.16 -15.56
N GLU A 120 10.78 -2.62 -16.49
CA GLU A 120 12.10 -2.05 -16.19
C GLU A 120 12.02 -0.89 -15.19
N VAL A 121 11.05 0.02 -15.38
CA VAL A 121 10.81 1.13 -14.45
C VAL A 121 10.38 0.62 -13.07
N PHE A 122 9.51 -0.40 -13.02
CA PHE A 122 9.11 -1.02 -11.76
C PHE A 122 10.32 -1.62 -11.02
N GLU A 123 11.18 -2.31 -11.76
CA GLU A 123 12.40 -2.91 -11.23
C GLU A 123 13.40 -1.85 -10.71
N GLU A 124 13.51 -0.71 -11.40
CA GLU A 124 14.31 0.44 -10.93
C GLU A 124 13.79 0.97 -9.59
N MET A 125 12.47 1.22 -9.47
CA MET A 125 11.83 1.66 -8.23
C MET A 125 12.08 0.66 -7.10
N ARG A 126 11.93 -0.64 -7.39
CA ARG A 126 12.13 -1.73 -6.45
C ARG A 126 13.57 -1.77 -5.93
N ARG A 127 14.55 -1.65 -6.83
CA ARG A 127 16.00 -1.64 -6.48
C ARG A 127 16.36 -0.45 -5.58
N LEU A 128 15.76 0.73 -5.80
CA LEU A 128 15.95 1.89 -4.92
C LEU A 128 15.39 1.61 -3.51
N GLY A 129 14.19 1.03 -3.43
CA GLY A 129 13.59 0.63 -2.15
C GLY A 129 14.45 -0.38 -1.39
N GLU A 130 15.01 -1.37 -2.08
CA GLU A 130 15.95 -2.32 -1.48
C GLU A 130 17.25 -1.67 -1.01
N HIS A 131 17.79 -0.73 -1.78
CA HIS A 131 19.01 -0.03 -1.40
C HIS A 131 18.80 0.82 -0.15
N ALA A 132 17.71 1.59 -0.11
CA ALA A 132 17.34 2.38 1.07
C ALA A 132 17.15 1.48 2.31
N ALA A 133 16.44 0.36 2.14
CA ALA A 133 16.22 -0.60 3.23
C ALA A 133 17.54 -1.25 3.71
N LYS A 134 18.49 -1.55 2.82
CA LYS A 134 19.83 -2.04 3.21
C LYS A 134 20.64 -0.99 3.97
N GLN A 135 20.64 0.26 3.53
CA GLN A 135 21.33 1.34 4.25
C GLN A 135 20.78 1.50 5.67
N LEU A 136 19.46 1.39 5.85
CA LEU A 136 18.84 1.39 7.19
C LEU A 136 19.34 0.23 8.08
N LEU A 137 19.65 -0.94 7.49
CA LEU A 137 20.26 -2.04 8.24
C LEU A 137 21.71 -1.75 8.63
N GLU A 138 22.50 -1.15 7.73
CA GLU A 138 23.91 -0.79 7.99
C GLU A 138 24.05 0.29 9.06
N LEU A 139 23.03 1.14 9.22
CA LEU A 139 22.94 2.08 10.34
C LEU A 139 22.71 1.40 11.70
N ASN A 140 22.71 0.06 11.73
CA ASN A 140 22.71 -0.77 12.93
C ASN A 140 21.53 -0.50 13.86
N SER A 141 20.33 -0.30 13.27
CA SER A 141 19.13 -0.15 14.07
C SER A 141 18.82 -1.48 14.77
N GLU A 142 18.80 -1.50 16.09
CA GLU A 142 18.25 -2.62 16.89
C GLU A 142 16.74 -2.84 16.68
N ASN A 143 16.11 -2.02 15.82
CA ASN A 143 14.70 -2.03 15.51
C ASN A 143 14.32 -3.21 14.61
N ASP A 144 13.45 -4.09 15.11
CA ASP A 144 12.90 -5.25 14.40
C ASP A 144 12.01 -4.85 13.20
N GLY A 145 11.46 -3.64 13.21
CA GLY A 145 10.65 -3.09 12.13
C GLY A 145 11.40 -2.97 10.80
N SER A 146 12.66 -2.53 10.81
CA SER A 146 13.48 -2.33 9.59
C SER A 146 13.73 -3.64 8.85
N TYR A 147 14.04 -4.70 9.59
CA TYR A 147 14.27 -6.04 9.04
C TYR A 147 12.96 -6.68 8.55
N THR A 148 11.86 -6.46 9.28
CA THR A 148 10.54 -6.92 8.87
C THR A 148 10.11 -6.25 7.56
N LEU A 149 10.31 -4.94 7.42
CA LEU A 149 10.04 -4.20 6.20
C LEU A 149 10.88 -4.74 5.03
N LEU A 150 12.19 -4.93 5.21
CA LEU A 150 13.05 -5.49 4.18
C LEU A 150 12.64 -6.91 3.79
N SER A 151 12.28 -7.75 4.77
CA SER A 151 11.76 -9.10 4.52
C SER A 151 10.46 -9.07 3.69
N ASN A 152 9.56 -8.13 3.97
CA ASN A 152 8.31 -7.98 3.20
C ASN A 152 8.57 -7.46 1.79
N ILE A 153 9.52 -6.54 1.60
CA ILE A 153 9.95 -6.07 0.27
C ILE A 153 10.44 -7.26 -0.58
N TYR A 154 11.30 -8.12 -0.02
CA TYR A 154 11.77 -9.31 -0.74
C TYR A 154 10.65 -10.34 -0.97
N ALA A 155 9.74 -10.53 -0.03
CA ALA A 155 8.60 -11.44 -0.17
C ALA A 155 7.66 -11.00 -1.31
N ASN A 156 7.31 -9.70 -1.37
CA ASN A 156 6.51 -9.13 -2.45
C ASN A 156 7.20 -9.25 -3.82
N ALA A 157 8.53 -9.17 -3.85
CA ALA A 157 9.33 -9.43 -5.04
C ALA A 157 9.53 -10.92 -5.35
N ARG A 158 8.92 -11.85 -4.59
CA ARG A 158 9.08 -13.31 -4.70
C ARG A 158 10.53 -13.79 -4.57
N ARG A 159 11.38 -13.00 -3.91
CA ARG A 159 12.81 -13.27 -3.68
C ARG A 159 13.03 -14.03 -2.38
N TRP A 160 12.54 -15.26 -2.32
CA TRP A 160 12.54 -16.08 -1.08
C TRP A 160 13.94 -16.37 -0.52
N LYS A 161 14.96 -16.45 -1.39
CA LYS A 161 16.37 -16.58 -0.96
C LYS A 161 16.83 -15.35 -0.14
N ASP A 162 16.40 -14.16 -0.55
CA ASP A 162 16.70 -12.93 0.17
C ASP A 162 15.91 -12.83 1.48
N VAL A 163 14.65 -13.24 1.50
CA VAL A 163 13.84 -13.36 2.72
C VAL A 163 14.53 -14.26 3.75
N ALA A 164 14.98 -15.44 3.34
CA ALA A 164 15.69 -16.37 4.22
C ALA A 164 16.98 -15.76 4.78
N ARG A 165 17.75 -15.05 3.94
CA ARG A 165 18.95 -14.32 4.37
C ARG A 165 18.66 -13.24 5.41
N VAL A 166 17.61 -12.43 5.22
CA VAL A 166 17.20 -11.41 6.22
C VAL A 166 16.78 -12.07 7.53
N ARG A 167 16.01 -13.15 7.49
CA ARG A 167 15.61 -13.90 8.70
C ARG A 167 16.80 -14.49 9.45
N SER A 168 17.79 -15.03 8.73
CA SER A 168 19.02 -15.54 9.34
C SER A 168 19.85 -14.42 9.97
N LEU A 169 19.90 -13.25 9.32
CA LEU A 169 20.58 -12.08 9.85
C LEU A 169 19.94 -11.60 11.16
N MET A 170 18.60 -11.50 11.19
CA MET A 170 17.85 -11.17 12.41
C MET A 170 18.17 -12.13 13.56
N LYS A 171 18.22 -13.44 13.28
CA LYS A 171 18.54 -14.48 14.27
C LYS A 171 19.96 -14.32 14.81
N ASN A 172 20.94 -14.02 13.95
CA ASN A 172 22.34 -13.86 14.34
C ASN A 172 22.58 -12.59 15.17
N ILE A 173 21.86 -11.51 14.88
CA ILE A 173 21.94 -10.24 15.62
C ILE A 173 21.11 -10.30 16.92
N GLY A 174 20.28 -11.35 17.10
CA GLY A 174 19.41 -11.50 18.27
C GLY A 174 18.17 -10.61 18.24
N ILE A 175 17.87 -9.99 17.09
CA ILE A 175 16.66 -9.21 16.89
C ILE A 175 15.48 -10.17 16.83
N ARG A 176 14.64 -10.11 17.88
CA ARG A 176 13.39 -10.87 17.93
C ARG A 176 12.29 -10.00 17.33
N LYS A 177 11.69 -10.48 16.24
CA LYS A 177 10.39 -9.98 15.76
C LYS A 177 9.43 -9.99 16.94
N ARG A 178 8.91 -8.83 17.37
CA ARG A 178 7.78 -8.82 18.30
C ARG A 178 6.62 -9.52 17.60
N PRO A 179 6.15 -10.68 18.09
CA PRO A 179 4.98 -11.29 17.50
C PRO A 179 3.83 -10.29 17.66
N GLY A 180 3.00 -10.14 16.62
CA GLY A 180 1.72 -9.45 16.77
C GLY A 180 1.03 -10.05 17.99
N CYS A 181 0.53 -9.18 18.86
CA CYS A 181 -0.15 -9.60 20.06
C CYS A 181 -1.52 -8.98 20.10
N SER A 182 -2.48 -9.78 20.54
CA SER A 182 -3.84 -9.33 20.79
C SER A 182 -4.11 -9.54 22.26
N TRP A 183 -4.88 -8.66 22.87
CA TRP A 183 -5.16 -8.73 24.29
C TRP A 183 -6.64 -8.57 24.59
N VAL A 184 -7.04 -9.16 25.72
CA VAL A 184 -8.40 -9.08 26.24
C VAL A 184 -8.35 -8.39 27.60
N GLN A 185 -9.16 -7.36 27.77
CA GLN A 185 -9.34 -6.69 29.05
C GLN A 185 -10.43 -7.40 29.87
N GLY A 186 -10.02 -8.14 30.90
CA GLY A 186 -10.94 -8.79 31.83
C GLY A 186 -11.08 -8.05 33.16
N LYS A 187 -12.00 -8.52 34.01
CA LYS A 187 -12.19 -7.99 35.39
C LYS A 187 -10.96 -8.18 36.29
N LYS A 188 -10.08 -9.12 35.95
CA LYS A 188 -8.85 -9.45 36.70
C LYS A 188 -7.58 -8.85 36.07
N GLY A 189 -7.71 -7.99 35.06
CA GLY A 189 -6.60 -7.37 34.34
C GLY A 189 -6.57 -7.72 32.85
N THR A 190 -5.53 -7.27 32.17
CA THR A 190 -5.29 -7.49 30.75
C THR A 190 -4.59 -8.83 30.53
N THR A 191 -5.10 -9.67 29.63
CA THR A 191 -4.44 -10.92 29.21
C THR A 191 -4.01 -10.76 27.76
N THR A 192 -2.72 -10.91 27.50
CA THR A 192 -2.12 -10.79 26.17
C THR A 192 -1.82 -12.17 25.60
N PHE A 193 -2.07 -12.35 24.30
CA PHE A 193 -1.80 -13.57 23.54
C PHE A 193 -0.86 -13.27 22.39
N TYR A 194 0.05 -14.21 22.12
CA TYR A 194 0.95 -14.19 20.96
C TYR A 194 0.60 -15.32 19.99
N VAL A 195 1.22 -15.29 18.80
CA VAL A 195 1.08 -16.36 17.80
C VAL A 195 1.44 -17.72 18.41
N ALA A 196 0.52 -18.68 18.29
CA ALA A 196 0.62 -20.03 18.85
C ALA A 196 0.91 -20.10 20.38
N ASP A 197 0.51 -19.09 21.14
CA ASP A 197 0.75 -19.02 22.58
C ASP A 197 0.04 -20.16 23.34
N LYS A 198 0.79 -20.89 24.18
CA LYS A 198 0.31 -21.98 25.05
C LYS A 198 0.62 -21.74 26.53
N THR A 199 1.19 -20.58 26.86
CA THR A 199 1.68 -20.24 28.21
C THR A 199 0.54 -19.93 29.19
N HIS A 200 -0.64 -19.58 28.68
CA HIS A 200 -1.80 -19.27 29.51
C HIS A 200 -2.26 -20.49 30.34
N PRO A 201 -2.59 -20.35 31.65
CA PRO A 201 -3.03 -21.46 32.49
C PRO A 201 -4.26 -22.22 31.96
N GLN A 202 -5.12 -21.53 31.21
CA GLN A 202 -6.31 -22.08 30.57
C GLN A 202 -6.11 -22.41 29.08
N SER A 203 -4.88 -22.51 28.60
CA SER A 203 -4.58 -22.73 27.17
C SER A 203 -5.39 -23.88 26.58
N LYS A 204 -5.47 -25.04 27.26
CA LYS A 204 -6.28 -26.18 26.81
C LYS A 204 -7.74 -25.81 26.51
N GLN A 205 -8.37 -25.01 27.36
CA GLN A 205 -9.77 -24.59 27.20
C GLN A 205 -9.93 -23.58 26.06
N ILE A 206 -8.96 -22.68 25.91
CA ILE A 206 -8.93 -21.68 24.83
C ILE A 206 -8.83 -22.39 23.46
N TYR A 207 -7.90 -23.35 23.32
CA TYR A 207 -7.76 -24.12 22.07
C TYR A 207 -8.98 -25.01 21.78
N GLU A 208 -9.66 -25.53 22.80
CA GLU A 208 -10.89 -26.30 22.61
C GLU A 208 -12.03 -25.43 22.09
N ILE A 209 -12.23 -24.24 22.65
CA ILE A 209 -13.19 -23.25 22.14
C ILE A 209 -12.83 -22.86 20.70
N LEU A 210 -11.54 -22.62 20.43
CA LEU A 210 -11.07 -22.25 19.09
C LEU A 210 -11.37 -23.35 18.05
N ARG A 211 -11.17 -24.63 18.40
CA ARG A 211 -11.56 -25.77 17.53
C ARG A 211 -13.05 -25.79 17.22
N VAL A 212 -13.90 -25.61 18.24
CA VAL A 212 -15.36 -25.58 18.05
C VAL A 212 -15.77 -24.42 17.14
N LEU A 213 -15.16 -23.25 17.30
CA LEU A 213 -15.44 -22.07 16.48
C LEU A 213 -15.04 -22.28 15.02
N ILE A 214 -13.82 -22.78 14.77
CA ILE A 214 -13.33 -23.05 13.42
C ILE A 214 -14.21 -24.09 12.72
N GLN A 215 -14.60 -25.16 13.42
CA GLN A 215 -15.47 -26.19 12.84
C GLN A 215 -16.84 -25.63 12.48
N ARG A 216 -17.43 -24.78 13.33
CA ARG A 216 -18.70 -24.12 13.02
C ARG A 216 -18.57 -23.23 11.79
N ILE A 217 -17.52 -22.41 11.73
CA ILE A 217 -17.31 -21.46 10.63
C ILE A 217 -17.07 -22.18 9.29
N LYS A 218 -16.35 -23.32 9.29
CA LYS A 218 -16.22 -24.19 8.12
C LYS A 218 -17.58 -24.72 7.63
N VAL A 219 -18.46 -25.15 8.55
CA VAL A 219 -19.83 -25.60 8.21
C VAL A 219 -20.68 -24.47 7.60
N LEU A 220 -20.41 -23.22 7.97
CA LEU A 220 -21.07 -22.03 7.42
C LEU A 220 -20.52 -21.59 6.05
N GLY A 221 -19.58 -22.35 5.47
CA GLY A 221 -19.06 -22.11 4.13
C GLY A 221 -17.86 -21.16 4.06
N TYR A 222 -17.23 -20.85 5.20
CA TYR A 222 -15.97 -20.10 5.19
C TYR A 222 -14.85 -20.94 4.60
N VAL A 223 -14.20 -20.41 3.57
CA VAL A 223 -12.98 -20.97 2.97
C VAL A 223 -11.81 -20.10 3.41
N PRO A 224 -10.85 -20.63 4.18
CA PRO A 224 -9.66 -19.89 4.57
C PRO A 224 -8.85 -19.42 3.36
N GLU A 225 -8.42 -18.16 3.36
CA GLU A 225 -7.52 -17.64 2.34
C GLU A 225 -6.09 -18.14 2.60
N THR A 226 -5.76 -19.30 2.02
CA THR A 226 -4.47 -19.98 2.21
C THR A 226 -3.40 -19.52 1.23
N SER A 227 -3.67 -18.53 0.37
CA SER A 227 -2.75 -18.06 -0.67
C SER A 227 -1.46 -17.43 -0.15
N PHE A 228 -1.39 -17.12 1.15
CA PHE A 228 -0.17 -16.66 1.83
C PHE A 228 0.58 -17.77 2.59
N ALA A 229 0.00 -18.98 2.69
CA ALA A 229 0.73 -20.15 3.18
C ALA A 229 1.79 -20.54 2.15
N LEU A 230 2.97 -20.96 2.62
CA LEU A 230 4.05 -21.44 1.77
C LEU A 230 3.49 -22.45 0.74
N HIS A 231 3.85 -22.31 -0.54
CA HIS A 231 3.30 -23.13 -1.62
C HIS A 231 3.60 -24.64 -1.52
N ASP A 232 4.37 -25.09 -0.51
CA ASP A 232 4.87 -26.45 -0.34
C ASP A 232 4.44 -27.13 0.98
N VAL A 233 3.46 -26.60 1.73
CA VAL A 233 2.92 -27.28 2.93
C VAL A 233 1.66 -28.10 2.58
N ASP A 234 1.58 -29.30 3.16
CA ASP A 234 0.49 -30.27 2.97
C ASP A 234 -0.84 -29.70 3.50
N ASP A 235 -1.99 -30.16 2.98
CA ASP A 235 -3.30 -29.58 3.31
C ASP A 235 -3.67 -29.73 4.81
N GLU A 236 -3.09 -30.70 5.53
CA GLU A 236 -3.21 -30.85 6.99
C GLU A 236 -2.43 -29.77 7.77
N GLU A 237 -1.25 -29.34 7.31
CA GLU A 237 -0.46 -28.27 7.94
C GLU A 237 -1.05 -26.87 7.65
N LYS A 238 -1.80 -26.72 6.56
CA LYS A 238 -2.59 -25.50 6.28
C LYS A 238 -3.74 -25.29 7.27
N ASP A 239 -4.29 -26.38 7.79
CA ASP A 239 -5.32 -26.33 8.82
C ASP A 239 -4.74 -25.94 10.19
N ASP A 240 -3.48 -26.30 10.48
CA ASP A 240 -2.79 -25.88 11.71
C ASP A 240 -2.51 -24.37 11.75
N LEU A 241 -2.21 -23.74 10.61
CA LEU A 241 -2.05 -22.28 10.48
C LEU A 241 -3.30 -21.50 10.91
N LEU A 242 -4.49 -22.11 10.84
CA LEU A 242 -5.72 -21.48 11.33
C LEU A 242 -5.71 -21.25 12.84
N PHE A 243 -4.96 -22.04 13.60
CA PHE A 243 -4.94 -21.99 15.07
C PHE A 243 -3.87 -21.03 15.62
N GLU A 244 -3.01 -20.48 14.77
CA GLU A 244 -1.79 -19.81 15.22
C GLU A 244 -1.93 -18.31 15.43
N HIS A 245 -3.02 -17.66 15.00
CA HIS A 245 -3.15 -16.20 15.13
C HIS A 245 -3.49 -15.75 16.56
N SER A 246 -2.75 -14.75 17.07
CA SER A 246 -2.95 -14.16 18.41
C SER A 246 -4.37 -13.63 18.63
N GLU A 247 -4.96 -13.05 17.59
CA GLU A 247 -6.34 -12.53 17.56
C GLU A 247 -7.37 -13.63 17.88
N LYS A 248 -7.16 -14.83 17.33
CA LYS A 248 -8.06 -15.98 17.51
C LYS A 248 -7.96 -16.55 18.92
N LEU A 249 -6.76 -16.57 19.49
CA LEU A 249 -6.54 -16.96 20.89
C LEU A 249 -7.15 -15.96 21.87
N ALA A 250 -6.97 -14.66 21.62
CA ALA A 250 -7.61 -13.60 22.39
C ALA A 250 -9.14 -13.71 22.32
N LEU A 251 -9.70 -13.95 21.14
CA LEU A 251 -11.14 -14.11 20.94
C LEU A 251 -11.70 -15.34 21.67
N ALA A 252 -11.04 -16.50 21.53
CA ALA A 252 -11.44 -17.72 22.23
C ALA A 252 -11.37 -17.55 23.76
N TYR A 253 -10.38 -16.82 24.27
CA TYR A 253 -10.31 -16.45 25.68
C TYR A 253 -11.41 -15.45 26.09
N GLY A 254 -11.72 -14.46 25.27
CA GLY A 254 -12.83 -13.52 25.49
C GLY A 254 -14.17 -14.22 25.66
N ILE A 255 -14.42 -15.29 24.88
CA ILE A 255 -15.59 -16.14 25.01
C ILE A 255 -15.53 -16.96 26.31
N LEU A 256 -14.36 -17.51 26.67
CA LEU A 256 -14.17 -18.29 27.89
C LEU A 256 -14.47 -17.50 29.17
N ILE A 257 -14.15 -16.20 29.20
CA ILE A 257 -14.35 -15.33 30.37
C ILE A 257 -15.72 -14.62 30.40
N SER A 258 -16.47 -14.66 29.29
CA SER A 258 -17.85 -14.19 29.24
C SER A 258 -18.75 -15.12 30.08
N ALA A 259 -19.66 -14.56 30.88
CA ALA A 259 -20.35 -15.27 31.97
C ALA A 259 -21.06 -16.57 31.54
N PRO A 260 -21.19 -17.58 32.43
CA PRO A 260 -21.90 -18.82 32.12
C PRO A 260 -23.38 -18.51 31.84
N GLY A 261 -23.81 -18.66 30.58
CA GLY A 261 -25.16 -18.31 30.13
C GLY A 261 -25.22 -17.17 29.11
N ALA A 262 -24.09 -16.55 28.74
CA ALA A 262 -24.04 -15.69 27.56
C ALA A 262 -24.36 -16.53 26.29
N PRO A 263 -25.25 -16.05 25.40
CA PRO A 263 -25.57 -16.79 24.18
C PRO A 263 -24.29 -17.05 23.39
N HIS A 264 -24.12 -18.30 22.93
CA HIS A 264 -23.06 -18.62 21.98
C HIS A 264 -23.21 -17.70 20.75
N PRO A 265 -22.11 -17.12 20.24
CA PRO A 265 -22.22 -16.18 19.15
C PRO A 265 -22.95 -16.83 17.97
N ASN A 266 -24.01 -16.17 17.53
CA ASN A 266 -24.85 -16.65 16.43
C ASN A 266 -24.11 -16.49 15.08
N HIS A 267 -24.70 -17.01 14.00
CA HIS A 267 -24.07 -17.03 12.67
C HIS A 267 -23.63 -15.63 12.18
N GLN A 268 -24.37 -14.57 12.54
CA GLN A 268 -24.03 -13.19 12.20
C GLN A 268 -22.86 -12.67 13.04
N GLU A 269 -22.86 -12.92 14.34
CA GLU A 269 -21.78 -12.51 15.25
C GLU A 269 -20.44 -13.21 14.92
N LEU A 270 -20.48 -14.50 14.54
CA LEU A 270 -19.30 -15.24 14.08
C LEU A 270 -18.72 -14.67 12.76
N ALA A 271 -19.57 -14.15 11.88
CA ALA A 271 -19.15 -13.53 10.63
C ALA A 271 -18.47 -12.17 10.85
N CYS A 272 -19.00 -11.34 11.77
CA CYS A 272 -18.37 -10.09 12.20
C CYS A 272 -16.95 -10.30 12.76
N LEU A 273 -16.81 -11.32 13.62
CA LEU A 273 -15.59 -11.60 14.38
C LEU A 273 -14.40 -12.08 13.54
N TRP A 274 -14.65 -12.50 12.30
CA TRP A 274 -13.64 -13.00 11.35
C TRP A 274 -13.47 -12.11 10.11
N GLY A 275 -14.02 -10.88 10.14
CA GLY A 275 -13.82 -9.88 9.10
C GLY A 275 -14.75 -9.97 7.88
N LEU A 276 -15.93 -10.61 8.00
CA LEU A 276 -16.96 -10.53 6.96
C LEU A 276 -17.76 -9.21 7.05
N PRO A 277 -18.29 -8.67 5.94
CA PRO A 277 -18.50 -7.21 5.76
C PRO A 277 -19.66 -6.55 6.53
N GLN A 278 -20.19 -7.10 7.62
CA GLN A 278 -21.33 -6.50 8.31
C GLN A 278 -21.21 -6.58 9.84
N CYS A 279 -21.01 -5.40 10.44
CA CYS A 279 -21.38 -4.97 11.80
C CYS A 279 -20.44 -5.22 13.00
N HIS A 280 -20.44 -4.20 13.87
CA HIS A 280 -19.61 -3.98 15.06
C HIS A 280 -20.21 -4.65 16.30
N TYR A 281 -19.39 -5.31 17.13
CA TYR A 281 -19.41 -5.27 18.62
C TYR A 281 -18.42 -6.31 19.17
N LEU A 282 -17.13 -5.98 19.22
CA LEU A 282 -16.18 -6.43 20.24
C LEU A 282 -14.92 -5.54 20.08
N HIS A 283 -14.54 -4.81 21.14
CA HIS A 283 -13.30 -4.03 21.11
C HIS A 283 -12.11 -4.96 21.34
N ILE A 284 -11.69 -5.64 20.27
CA ILE A 284 -10.35 -6.23 20.16
C ILE A 284 -9.43 -5.10 19.69
N HIS A 285 -8.33 -4.90 20.41
CA HIS A 285 -7.30 -3.96 20.03
C HIS A 285 -6.11 -4.75 19.52
N ASP A 286 -5.67 -4.45 18.30
CA ASP A 286 -4.48 -5.02 17.66
C ASP A 286 -3.37 -3.95 17.60
N HIS A 287 -2.11 -4.40 17.71
CA HIS A 287 -0.91 -3.55 17.62
C HIS A 287 -0.08 -3.86 16.38
#